data_AF-A0A5C8ZJS2-F1
#
_entry.id   AF-A0A5C8ZJS2-F1
#
_cell.length_a   1.000
_cell.length_b   1.000
_cell.length_c   1.000
_cell.angle_alpha   90.00
_cell.angle_beta   90.00
_cell.angle_gamma   90.00
#
_symmetry.space_group_name_H-M   'P 1'
#
loop_
_entity.id
_entity.type
_entity.pdbx_description
1 polymer ?
#
loop_
_entity_poly.entity_id
_entity_poly.type
_entity_poly.pdbx_seq_one_letter_code
_entity_poly.pdbx_strand_id
1 'polypeptide(L)'
;MDDSQGGRSARRDLPHPDVEEIDLTGVLAALADPARLAIVRAVAQAPPHGLACEAVGGAAAKSTRSHQLKVLREAGVVRTTPTGRHRMVTLRSGDLEQRFPGLLRAVLAADPPRAVDDASHG
;
A
#
# COMPACT_ATOMS: atom_id res chain seq x y z
N MET A 1 36.08 -25.84 -16.50
CA MET A 1 35.68 -24.58 -15.84
C MET A 1 34.17 -24.65 -15.73
N ASP A 2 33.58 -25.41 -14.81
CA ASP A 2 33.73 -25.34 -13.34
C ASP A 2 33.70 -23.88 -12.87
N ASP A 3 32.85 -23.41 -11.97
CA ASP A 3 31.57 -23.83 -11.42
C ASP A 3 31.09 -22.61 -10.60
N SER A 4 29.83 -22.59 -10.18
CA SER A 4 29.44 -22.01 -8.88
C SER A 4 29.50 -20.48 -8.62
N GLN A 5 28.31 -19.87 -8.76
CA GLN A 5 27.56 -19.08 -7.76
C GLN A 5 28.28 -18.14 -6.78
N GLY A 6 27.81 -16.88 -6.73
CA GLY A 6 28.04 -15.95 -5.62
C GLY A 6 26.97 -14.87 -5.53
N GLY A 7 25.85 -15.18 -4.87
CA GLY A 7 24.70 -14.31 -4.71
C GLY A 7 24.94 -13.08 -3.82
N ARG A 8 24.25 -12.00 -4.18
CA ARG A 8 23.69 -11.03 -3.22
C ARG A 8 22.25 -10.79 -3.63
N SER A 9 21.31 -11.40 -2.90
CA SER A 9 19.87 -11.11 -3.01
C SER A 9 19.66 -9.62 -2.78
N ALA A 10 19.68 -8.83 -3.86
CA ALA A 10 19.05 -7.53 -3.86
C ALA A 10 17.61 -7.79 -3.45
N ARG A 11 17.22 -7.21 -2.32
CA ARG A 11 15.83 -7.13 -1.88
C ARG A 11 15.09 -6.41 -2.99
N ARG A 12 14.60 -7.17 -3.98
CA ARG A 12 14.00 -6.61 -5.19
C ARG A 12 12.78 -5.82 -4.77
N ASP A 13 12.81 -4.52 -5.02
CA ASP A 13 11.62 -3.68 -4.99
C ASP A 13 10.53 -4.39 -5.79
N LEU A 14 9.33 -4.45 -5.23
CA LEU A 14 8.21 -5.08 -5.90
C LEU A 14 7.82 -4.19 -7.09
N PRO A 15 7.61 -4.74 -8.30
CA PRO A 15 7.29 -3.94 -9.48
C PRO A 15 6.03 -3.11 -9.20
N HIS A 16 6.06 -1.84 -9.58
CA HIS A 16 4.92 -0.93 -9.47
C HIS A 16 4.84 -0.15 -10.78
N PRO A 17 3.64 0.27 -11.20
CA PRO A 17 3.48 1.08 -12.39
C PRO A 17 4.24 2.40 -12.24
N ASP A 18 4.77 2.91 -13.35
CA ASP A 18 5.29 4.27 -13.38
C ASP A 18 4.15 5.27 -13.17
N VAL A 19 4.47 6.51 -12.77
CA VAL A 19 3.45 7.53 -12.45
C VAL A 19 2.47 7.74 -13.60
N GLU A 20 2.97 7.70 -14.84
CA GLU A 20 2.19 7.88 -16.06
C GLU A 20 1.24 6.69 -16.31
N GLU A 21 1.59 5.49 -15.87
CA GLU A 21 0.81 4.27 -16.03
C GLU A 21 -0.31 4.11 -14.97
N ILE A 22 -0.37 4.98 -13.95
CA ILE A 22 -1.35 4.90 -12.87
C ILE A 22 -2.76 5.22 -13.38
N ASP A 23 -3.55 4.23 -13.79
CA ASP A 23 -4.93 4.46 -14.23
C ASP A 23 -5.88 4.92 -13.11
N LEU A 24 -6.76 5.88 -13.43
CA LEU A 24 -7.74 6.42 -12.47
C LEU A 24 -8.74 5.34 -12.04
N THR A 25 -9.19 4.52 -13.00
CA THR A 25 -10.14 3.44 -12.73
C THR A 25 -9.50 2.41 -11.81
N GLY A 26 -8.23 2.07 -12.05
CA GLY A 26 -7.43 1.22 -11.17
C GLY A 26 -7.30 1.77 -9.74
N VAL A 27 -7.00 3.07 -9.60
CA VAL A 27 -6.92 3.74 -8.29
C VAL A 27 -8.28 3.70 -7.58
N LEU A 28 -9.35 4.10 -8.26
CA LEU A 28 -10.70 4.11 -7.68
C LEU A 28 -11.17 2.70 -7.30
N ALA A 29 -10.93 1.70 -8.15
CA ALA A 29 -11.24 0.31 -7.84
C ALA A 29 -10.45 -0.20 -6.63
N ALA A 30 -9.19 0.21 -6.49
CA ALA A 30 -8.38 -0.11 -5.32
C ALA A 30 -8.88 0.62 -4.05
N LEU A 31 -9.41 1.84 -4.16
CA LEU A 31 -9.95 2.60 -3.04
C LEU A 31 -11.42 2.27 -2.69
N ALA A 32 -12.16 1.62 -3.59
CA ALA A 32 -13.57 1.27 -3.41
C ALA A 32 -13.82 0.18 -2.33
N ASP A 33 -12.76 -0.45 -1.81
CA ASP A 33 -12.86 -1.45 -0.74
C ASP A 33 -12.56 -0.82 0.62
N PRO A 34 -13.48 -0.91 1.59
CA PRO A 34 -13.31 -0.28 2.91
C PRO A 34 -12.03 -0.70 3.64
N ALA A 35 -11.61 -1.96 3.51
CA ALA A 35 -10.42 -2.46 4.19
C ALA A 35 -9.14 -1.95 3.52
N ARG A 36 -9.10 -1.85 2.18
CA ARG A 36 -8.01 -1.18 1.45
C ARG A 36 -7.96 0.31 1.77
N LEU A 37 -9.10 0.97 1.87
CA LEU A 37 -9.18 2.38 2.22
C LEU A 37 -8.68 2.64 3.64
N ALA A 38 -9.01 1.78 4.60
CA ALA A 38 -8.47 1.83 5.95
C ALA A 38 -6.93 1.68 5.97
N ILE A 39 -6.37 0.81 5.14
CA ILE A 39 -4.92 0.68 4.95
C ILE A 39 -4.32 1.98 4.41
N VAL A 40 -4.90 2.53 3.35
CA VAL A 40 -4.40 3.78 2.74
C VAL A 40 -4.42 4.93 3.74
N ARG A 41 -5.47 5.02 4.58
CA ARG A 41 -5.55 5.99 5.69
C ARG A 41 -4.45 5.80 6.71
N ALA A 42 -4.24 4.55 7.16
CA ALA A 42 -3.20 4.25 8.13
C ALA A 42 -1.81 4.67 7.60
N VAL A 43 -1.54 4.40 6.32
CA VAL A 43 -0.28 4.81 5.68
C VAL A 43 -0.23 6.32 5.44
N ALA A 44 -1.36 6.98 5.15
CA ALA A 44 -1.43 8.44 4.97
C ALA A 44 -1.16 9.22 6.26
N GLN A 45 -1.54 8.65 7.41
CA GLN A 45 -1.26 9.21 8.75
C GLN A 45 0.10 8.77 9.30
N ALA A 46 0.77 7.83 8.64
CA ALA A 46 2.07 7.33 9.07
C ALA A 46 3.19 8.36 8.80
N PRO A 47 4.35 8.19 9.46
CA PRO A 47 5.51 9.02 9.18
C PRO A 47 5.98 8.90 7.71
N PRO A 48 6.83 9.83 7.22
CA PRO A 48 7.34 9.81 5.84
C PRO A 48 8.06 8.51 5.44
N HIS A 49 8.58 7.76 6.42
CA HIS A 49 9.22 6.45 6.20
C HIS A 49 8.22 5.30 5.99
N GLY A 50 6.91 5.57 6.10
CA GLY A 50 5.84 4.60 5.91
C GLY A 50 5.61 3.68 7.10
N LEU A 51 4.80 2.64 6.89
CA LEU A 51 4.53 1.60 7.88
C LEU A 51 5.19 0.29 7.49
N ALA A 52 5.64 -0.49 8.46
CA ALA A 52 6.04 -1.87 8.19
C ALA A 52 4.85 -2.64 7.60
N CYS A 53 5.08 -3.53 6.63
CA CYS A 53 4.02 -4.38 6.05
C CYS A 53 3.21 -5.12 7.14
N GLU A 54 3.84 -5.46 8.26
CA GLU A 54 3.21 -6.12 9.42
C GLU A 54 2.34 -5.17 10.27
N ALA A 55 2.63 -3.87 10.25
CA ALA A 55 1.83 -2.84 10.91
C ALA A 55 0.65 -2.37 10.05
N VAL A 56 0.71 -2.59 8.73
CA VAL A 56 -0.40 -2.29 7.82
C VAL A 56 -1.55 -3.29 8.01
N GLY A 57 -2.80 -2.82 8.00
CA GLY A 57 -3.98 -3.71 7.98
C GLY A 57 -4.41 -4.30 9.32
N GLY A 58 -3.85 -3.83 10.45
CA GLY A 58 -4.34 -4.14 11.80
C GLY A 58 -4.55 -5.63 12.06
N ALA A 59 -5.78 -6.00 12.46
CA ALA A 59 -6.20 -7.36 12.79
C ALA A 59 -6.44 -8.28 11.57
N ALA A 60 -6.27 -7.79 10.34
CA ALA A 60 -6.50 -8.60 9.14
C ALA A 60 -5.49 -9.77 9.04
N ALA A 61 -6.00 -10.93 8.59
CA ALA A 61 -5.17 -12.10 8.32
C ALA A 61 -4.02 -11.77 7.34
N LYS A 62 -2.89 -12.46 7.51
CA LYS A 62 -1.66 -12.26 6.71
C LYS A 62 -1.91 -12.40 5.20
N SER A 63 -2.77 -13.33 4.79
CA SER A 63 -3.17 -13.54 3.39
C SER A 63 -3.94 -12.34 2.82
N THR A 64 -4.97 -11.88 3.54
CA THR A 64 -5.82 -10.76 3.13
C THR A 64 -5.02 -9.46 2.99
N ARG A 65 -4.17 -9.16 3.96
CA ARG A 65 -3.30 -7.97 3.95
C ARG A 65 -2.31 -7.98 2.78
N SER A 66 -1.68 -9.14 2.53
CA SER A 66 -0.75 -9.29 1.41
C SER A 66 -1.44 -9.06 0.07
N HIS A 67 -2.68 -9.55 -0.06
CA HIS A 67 -3.51 -9.32 -1.25
C HIS A 67 -3.90 -7.84 -1.40
N GLN A 68 -4.39 -7.20 -0.33
CA GLN A 68 -4.75 -5.78 -0.32
C GLN A 68 -3.56 -4.88 -0.69
N LEU A 69 -2.38 -5.14 -0.12
CA LEU A 69 -1.15 -4.45 -0.46
C LEU A 69 -0.72 -4.68 -1.91
N LYS A 70 -0.90 -5.90 -2.42
CA LYS A 70 -0.62 -6.22 -3.82
C LYS A 70 -1.51 -5.39 -4.76
N VAL A 71 -2.81 -5.34 -4.51
CA VAL A 71 -3.79 -4.56 -5.28
C VAL A 71 -3.46 -3.07 -5.22
N LEU A 72 -3.21 -2.52 -4.04
CA LEU A 72 -2.86 -1.10 -3.87
C LEU A 72 -1.55 -0.73 -4.58
N ARG A 73 -0.57 -1.65 -4.59
CA ARG A 73 0.70 -1.46 -5.29
C ARG A 73 0.51 -1.51 -6.81
N GLU A 74 -0.28 -2.46 -7.31
CA GLU A 74 -0.57 -2.61 -8.73
C GLU A 74 -1.39 -1.43 -9.27
N ALA A 75 -2.25 -0.84 -8.44
CA ALA A 75 -2.94 0.41 -8.74
C ALA A 75 -2.07 1.67 -8.59
N GLY A 76 -0.79 1.53 -8.20
CA GLY A 76 0.12 2.67 -8.03
C GLY A 76 -0.17 3.56 -6.80
N VAL A 77 -1.01 3.12 -5.87
CA VAL A 77 -1.38 3.89 -4.67
C VAL A 77 -0.27 3.83 -3.62
N VAL A 78 0.31 2.64 -3.41
CA VAL A 78 1.37 2.43 -2.43
C VAL A 78 2.64 1.92 -3.07
N ARG A 79 3.77 2.18 -2.41
CA ARG A 79 5.09 1.67 -2.74
C ARG A 79 5.58 0.82 -1.59
N THR A 80 6.16 -0.34 -1.91
CA THR A 80 6.75 -1.23 -0.91
C THR A 80 8.26 -1.29 -1.11
N THR A 81 9.00 -0.72 -0.18
CA THR A 81 10.47 -0.63 -0.22
C THR A 81 11.09 -1.45 0.91
N PRO A 82 12.07 -2.32 0.63
CA PRO A 82 12.64 -3.22 1.62
C PRO A 82 13.73 -2.53 2.45
N THR A 83 13.33 -1.86 3.54
CA THR A 83 14.25 -1.26 4.52
C THR A 83 14.74 -2.35 5.48
N GLY A 84 16.05 -2.65 5.53
CA GLY A 84 16.75 -3.78 6.21
C GLY A 84 15.91 -4.66 7.18
N ARG A 85 15.95 -6.00 7.14
CA ARG A 85 14.97 -6.95 7.75
C ARG A 85 13.46 -6.74 7.50
N HIS A 86 12.91 -5.53 7.53
CA HIS A 86 11.48 -5.28 7.27
C HIS A 86 11.20 -4.83 5.83
N ARG A 87 9.91 -4.64 5.53
CA ARG A 87 9.41 -4.02 4.29
C ARG A 87 8.52 -2.86 4.72
N MET A 88 8.80 -1.69 4.18
CA MET A 88 8.07 -0.46 4.48
C MET A 88 7.11 -0.17 3.33
N VAL A 89 5.89 0.19 3.68
CA VAL A 89 4.82 0.59 2.77
C VAL A 89 4.65 2.09 2.92
N THR A 90 4.89 2.82 1.84
CA THR A 90 4.72 4.27 1.76
C THR A 90 3.62 4.62 0.77
N LEU A 91 2.90 5.70 1.05
CA LEU A 91 1.88 6.20 0.15
C LEU A 91 2.53 7.02 -0.96
N ARG A 92 2.15 6.79 -2.21
CA ARG A 92 2.59 7.60 -3.36
C ARG A 92 1.72 8.84 -3.50
N SER A 93 1.49 9.55 -2.38
CA SER A 93 0.61 10.71 -2.35
C SER A 93 1.08 11.82 -3.27
N GLY A 94 2.40 12.07 -3.37
CA GLY A 94 2.95 13.05 -4.31
C GLY A 94 2.65 12.71 -5.78
N ASP A 95 2.88 11.46 -6.17
CA ASP A 95 2.62 10.99 -7.55
C ASP A 95 1.12 11.05 -7.89
N LEU A 96 0.27 10.60 -6.95
CA LEU A 96 -1.19 10.65 -7.11
C LEU A 96 -1.72 12.08 -7.14
N GLU A 97 -1.16 12.99 -6.35
CA GLU A 97 -1.54 14.40 -6.37
C GLU A 97 -1.10 15.10 -7.67
N GLN A 98 0.07 14.71 -8.21
CA GLN A 98 0.53 15.21 -9.52
C GLN A 98 -0.38 14.74 -10.67
N ARG A 99 -0.82 13.48 -10.63
CA ARG A 99 -1.61 12.86 -11.71
C ARG A 99 -3.11 13.15 -11.55
N PHE A 100 -3.60 13.24 -10.32
CA PHE A 100 -5.00 13.43 -9.94
C PHE A 100 -5.12 14.40 -8.74
N PRO A 101 -4.94 15.70 -8.97
CA PRO A 101 -4.94 16.68 -7.89
C PRO A 101 -6.26 16.66 -7.11
N GLY A 102 -6.17 16.60 -5.79
CA GLY A 102 -7.31 16.59 -4.87
C GLY A 102 -8.05 15.26 -4.72
N LEU A 103 -7.78 14.23 -5.54
CA LEU A 103 -8.48 12.94 -5.47
C LEU A 103 -8.28 12.26 -4.12
N LEU A 104 -7.02 12.07 -3.73
CA LEU A 104 -6.67 11.36 -2.51
C LEU A 104 -7.17 12.13 -1.28
N ARG A 105 -7.07 13.47 -1.31
CA ARG A 105 -7.66 14.32 -0.25
C ARG A 105 -9.17 14.17 -0.15
N ALA A 106 -9.88 14.19 -1.27
CA ALA A 106 -11.34 14.05 -1.29
C ALA A 106 -11.77 12.68 -0.74
N VAL A 107 -11.11 11.60 -1.18
CA VAL A 107 -11.42 10.23 -0.73
C VAL A 107 -11.13 10.01 0.76
N LEU A 108 -10.03 10.57 1.27
CA LEU A 108 -9.69 10.47 2.68
C LEU A 108 -10.58 11.34 3.58
N ALA A 109 -11.18 12.41 3.04
CA ALA A 109 -12.10 13.29 3.77
C ALA A 109 -13.57 12.85 3.71
N ALA A 110 -14.01 12.22 2.61
CA ALA A 110 -15.42 11.91 2.34
C ALA A 110 -15.97 10.77 3.20
N ASP A 111 -15.11 9.88 3.70
CA ASP A 111 -15.50 8.79 4.58
C ASP A 111 -14.56 8.85 5.79
N PRO A 112 -14.97 9.38 6.95
CA PRO A 112 -14.17 9.26 8.16
C PRO A 112 -14.09 7.78 8.56
N PRO A 113 -13.05 7.33 9.29
CA PRO A 113 -13.00 5.95 9.78
C PRO A 113 -14.28 5.68 10.55
N ARG A 114 -15.15 4.82 10.02
CA ARG A 114 -16.18 4.19 10.84
C ARG A 114 -15.39 3.47 11.91
N ALA A 115 -15.52 3.92 13.15
CA ALA A 115 -14.99 3.21 14.29
C ALA A 115 -15.36 1.74 14.08
N VAL A 116 -14.35 0.90 13.95
CA VAL A 116 -14.56 -0.53 13.82
C VAL A 116 -15.29 -0.93 15.09
N ASP A 117 -16.59 -1.18 14.96
CA ASP A 117 -17.37 -1.82 16.01
C ASP A 117 -16.69 -3.17 16.25
N ASP A 118 -16.04 -3.24 17.41
CA ASP A 118 -15.42 -4.41 17.99
C ASP A 118 -16.55 -5.38 18.35
N ALA A 119 -17.09 -6.07 17.34
CA ALA A 119 -18.19 -6.99 17.49
C ALA A 119 -17.90 -8.28 16.73
N SER A 120 -17.21 -9.16 17.44
CA SER A 120 -17.44 -10.62 17.45
C SER A 120 -17.09 -11.39 16.19
N HIS A 121 -16.39 -12.51 16.39
CA HIS A 121 -16.75 -13.90 16.08
C HIS A 121 -15.45 -14.67 16.40
N GLY A 122 -15.38 -15.50 17.44
CA GLY A 122 -16.36 -16.52 17.85
C GLY A 122 -15.73 -17.87 17.54
#